data_AF-A0A355F7G1-F1
#
_entry.id   AF-A0A355F7G1-F1
#
_cell.length_a   1.000
_cell.length_b   1.000
_cell.length_c   1.000
_cell.angle_alpha   90.00
_cell.angle_beta   90.00
_cell.angle_gamma   90.00
#
_symmetry.space_group_name_H-M   'P 1'
#
loop_
_entity.id
_entity.type
_entity.pdbx_description
1 polymer ?
#
loop_
_entity_poly.entity_id
_entity_poly.type
_entity_poly.pdbx_seq_one_letter_code
_entity_poly.pdbx_strand_id
1 'polypeptide(L)'
;DPTDGKLAHLDGLNLSRAWMLEGIAASLPKADPRIPALQATANLHRTSGLRAVTGEHYEGGHWLGSFATYLVTGRGLPLLMQE
;
A
#
# COMPACT_ATOMS: atom_id res chain seq x y z
N ASP A 1 19.47 0.00 6.31
CA ASP A 1 19.53 0.16 7.77
C ASP A 1 18.18 0.71 8.22
N PRO A 2 17.39 -0.03 9.00
CA PRO A 2 16.07 0.41 9.51
C PRO A 2 16.14 1.63 10.43
N THR A 3 17.34 1.97 10.93
CA THR A 3 17.57 3.15 11.77
C THR A 3 17.84 4.43 10.98
N ASP A 4 18.04 4.33 9.66
CA ASP A 4 18.13 5.49 8.78
C ASP A 4 16.73 5.99 8.40
N GLY A 5 16.31 7.08 9.05
CA GLY A 5 15.02 7.74 8.78
C GLY A 5 14.82 8.13 7.32
N LYS A 6 15.88 8.31 6.52
CA LYS A 6 15.76 8.57 5.07
C LYS A 6 15.24 7.35 4.32
N LEU A 7 15.60 6.14 4.75
CA LEU A 7 15.12 4.90 4.15
C LEU A 7 13.69 4.58 4.59
N ALA A 8 13.28 4.96 5.79
CA ALA A 8 11.90 4.78 6.27
C ALA A 8 10.86 5.50 5.38
N HIS A 9 11.24 6.61 4.73
CA HIS A 9 10.37 7.28 3.76
C HIS A 9 10.06 6.42 2.52
N LEU A 10 10.99 5.54 2.12
CA LEU A 10 10.78 4.62 1.00
C LEU A 10 9.73 3.55 1.34
N ASP A 11 9.61 3.19 2.62
CA ASP A 11 8.61 2.22 3.06
C ASP A 11 7.19 2.79 3.02
N GLY A 12 7.00 4.06 3.42
CA GLY A 12 5.69 4.70 3.28
C GLY A 12 5.36 5.01 1.83
N LEU A 13 6.36 5.27 0.98
CA LEU A 13 6.17 5.32 -0.47
C LEU A 13 5.69 3.98 -1.03
N ASN A 14 6.22 2.86 -0.55
CA ASN A 14 5.74 1.52 -0.92
C ASN A 14 4.27 1.33 -0.50
N LEU A 15 3.92 1.65 0.75
CA LEU A 15 2.53 1.55 1.24
C LEU A 15 1.56 2.42 0.40
N SER A 16 1.95 3.66 0.11
CA SER A 16 1.17 4.58 -0.73
C SER A 16 0.95 4.03 -2.13
N ARG A 17 2.01 3.49 -2.76
CA ARG A 17 1.93 2.91 -4.11
C ARG A 17 1.04 1.68 -4.14
N ALA A 18 1.13 0.81 -3.14
CA ALA A 18 0.25 -0.34 -3.05
C ALA A 18 -1.23 0.09 -3.03
N TRP A 19 -1.57 1.06 -2.18
CA TRP A 19 -2.95 1.55 -2.05
C TRP A 19 -3.45 2.24 -3.34
N MET A 20 -2.62 3.08 -3.96
CA MET A 20 -2.99 3.73 -5.22
C MET A 20 -3.19 2.73 -6.36
N LEU A 21 -2.33 1.71 -6.47
CA LEU A 21 -2.46 0.67 -7.50
C LEU A 21 -3.72 -0.18 -7.29
N GLU A 22 -4.08 -0.50 -6.04
CA GLU A 22 -5.35 -1.15 -5.71
C GLU A 22 -6.54 -0.28 -6.13
N GLY A 23 -6.49 1.04 -5.90
CA GLY A 23 -7.51 2.00 -6.33
C GLY A 23 -7.67 2.09 -7.85
N ILE A 24 -6.56 2.11 -8.59
CA ILE A 24 -6.59 2.07 -10.05
C ILE A 24 -7.22 0.77 -10.52
N ALA A 25 -6.76 -0.39 -10.02
CA ALA A 25 -7.29 -1.70 -10.42
C ALA A 25 -8.79 -1.82 -10.13
N ALA A 26 -9.25 -1.33 -8.97
CA ALA A 26 -10.65 -1.36 -8.57
C ALA A 26 -11.57 -0.44 -9.42
N SER A 27 -10.99 0.55 -10.10
CA SER A 27 -11.74 1.50 -10.94
C SER A 27 -11.79 1.09 -12.42
N LEU A 28 -11.08 0.02 -12.81
CA LEU A 28 -11.11 -0.50 -14.18
C LEU A 28 -12.31 -1.43 -14.41
N PRO A 29 -12.77 -1.59 -15.67
CA PRO A 29 -13.73 -2.63 -16.02
C PRO A 29 -13.23 -4.02 -15.57
N LYS A 30 -14.12 -4.90 -15.08
CA LYS A 30 -13.76 -6.22 -14.51
C LYS A 30 -12.87 -7.09 -15.42
N ALA A 31 -12.98 -6.94 -16.74
CA ALA A 31 -12.21 -7.71 -17.73
C ALA A 31 -10.98 -6.95 -18.27
N ASP A 32 -10.59 -5.83 -17.67
CA ASP A 32 -9.45 -5.05 -18.13
C ASP A 32 -8.14 -5.85 -17.96
N PRO A 33 -7.36 -6.05 -19.04
CA PRO A 33 -6.17 -6.90 -19.03
C PRO A 33 -5.03 -6.34 -18.16
N ARG A 34 -5.11 -5.09 -17.71
CA ARG A 34 -4.10 -4.48 -16.82
C ARG A 34 -4.28 -4.87 -15.35
N ILE A 35 -5.46 -5.33 -14.96
CA ILE A 35 -5.79 -5.66 -13.56
C ILE A 35 -4.78 -6.64 -12.94
N PRO A 36 -4.43 -7.78 -13.58
CA PRO A 36 -3.49 -8.72 -12.98
C PRO A 36 -2.10 -8.11 -12.70
N ALA A 37 -1.58 -7.30 -13.63
CA ALA A 37 -0.29 -6.65 -13.48
C ALA A 37 -0.29 -5.58 -12.38
N LEU A 38 -1.37 -4.79 -12.28
CA LEU A 38 -1.56 -3.79 -11.24
C LEU A 38 -1.64 -4.45 -9.85
N GLN A 39 -2.43 -5.52 -9.71
CA GLN A 39 -2.56 -6.26 -8.46
C GLN A 39 -1.24 -6.93 -8.04
N ALA A 40 -0.52 -7.54 -8.99
CA ALA A 40 0.79 -8.15 -8.70
C ALA A 40 1.78 -7.09 -8.19
N THR A 41 1.83 -5.92 -8.85
CA THR A 41 2.72 -4.82 -8.44
C THR A 41 2.32 -4.23 -7.09
N ALA A 42 1.00 -4.06 -6.85
CA ALA A 42 0.48 -3.61 -5.56
C ALA A 42 0.90 -4.55 -4.42
N ASN A 43 0.82 -5.87 -4.64
CA ASN A 43 1.21 -6.87 -3.64
C ASN A 43 2.70 -6.83 -3.31
N LEU A 44 3.58 -6.59 -4.30
CA LEU A 44 5.01 -6.41 -4.06
C LEU A 44 5.29 -5.20 -3.16
N HIS A 45 4.66 -4.06 -3.46
CA HIS A 45 4.78 -2.86 -2.65
C HIS A 45 4.19 -3.03 -1.25
N ARG A 46 3.00 -3.63 -1.12
CA ARG A 46 2.35 -3.95 0.16
C ARG A 46 3.27 -4.78 1.04
N THR A 47 3.79 -5.88 0.49
CA THR A 47 4.67 -6.79 1.22
C THR A 47 5.95 -6.07 1.67
N SER A 48 6.55 -5.26 0.80
CA SER A 48 7.76 -4.53 1.16
C SER A 48 7.51 -3.47 2.23
N GLY A 49 6.47 -2.65 2.07
CA GLY A 49 6.14 -1.58 3.00
C GLY A 49 5.70 -2.08 4.37
N LEU A 50 4.89 -3.14 4.44
CA LEU A 50 4.40 -3.67 5.72
C LEU A 50 5.49 -4.32 6.57
N ARG A 51 6.52 -4.91 5.96
CA ARG A 51 7.67 -5.47 6.71
C ARG A 51 8.42 -4.41 7.53
N ALA A 52 8.35 -3.14 7.12
CA ALA A 52 8.99 -2.03 7.82
C ALA A 52 8.13 -1.45 8.96
N VAL A 53 6.87 -1.86 9.07
CA VAL A 53 5.95 -1.42 10.13
C VAL A 53 6.09 -2.35 11.34
N THR A 54 7.26 -2.34 11.98
CA THR A 54 7.56 -3.20 13.15
C THR A 54 7.31 -2.52 14.50
N GLY A 55 7.07 -1.20 14.51
CA GLY A 55 6.84 -0.42 15.72
C GLY A 55 8.09 -0.16 16.58
N GLU A 56 9.26 -0.69 16.19
CA GLU A 56 10.51 -0.59 16.96
C GLU A 56 11.24 0.76 16.81
N HIS A 57 10.88 1.57 15.81
CA HIS A 57 11.48 2.89 15.58
C HIS A 57 10.40 3.96 15.40
N TYR A 58 10.51 5.05 16.18
CA TYR A 58 9.57 6.17 16.21
C TYR A 58 9.32 6.78 14.81
N GLU A 59 10.39 6.92 14.02
CA GLU A 59 10.39 7.44 12.64
C GLU A 59 9.48 6.60 11.72
N GLY A 60 9.46 5.27 11.90
CA GLY A 60 8.55 4.38 11.18
C GLY A 60 7.14 4.38 11.76
N GLY A 61 7.00 4.37 13.09
CA GLY A 61 5.70 4.22 13.76
C GLY A 61 4.74 5.39 13.56
N HIS A 62 5.23 6.63 13.57
CA HIS A 62 4.35 7.81 13.57
C HIS A 62 3.75 8.17 12.20
N TRP A 63 4.47 7.94 11.10
CA TRP A 63 4.00 8.30 9.75
C TRP A 63 3.55 7.09 8.92
N LEU A 64 4.24 5.94 9.01
CA LEU A 64 3.86 4.74 8.24
C LEU A 64 2.50 4.19 8.65
N GLY A 65 2.12 4.33 9.93
CA GLY A 65 0.82 3.89 10.44
C GLY A 65 -0.36 4.49 9.67
N SER A 66 -0.25 5.75 9.21
CA SER A 66 -1.30 6.40 8.42
C SER A 66 -1.49 5.73 7.06
N PHE A 67 -0.41 5.48 6.32
CA PHE A 67 -0.48 4.81 5.01
C PHE A 67 -0.89 3.34 5.15
N ALA A 68 -0.35 2.66 6.16
CA ALA A 68 -0.74 1.30 6.48
C ALA A 68 -2.24 1.22 6.74
N THR A 69 -2.82 2.18 7.48
CA THR A 69 -4.27 2.23 7.74
C THR A 69 -5.07 2.29 6.45
N TYR A 70 -4.78 3.25 5.56
CA TYR A 70 -5.47 3.33 4.26
C TYR A 70 -5.38 2.02 3.45
N LEU A 71 -4.19 1.43 3.42
CA LEU A 71 -3.91 0.19 2.69
C LEU A 71 -4.62 -1.03 3.30
N VAL A 72 -4.59 -1.21 4.62
CA VAL A 72 -5.16 -2.41 5.27
C VAL A 72 -6.69 -2.33 5.38
N THR A 73 -7.27 -1.14 5.48
CA THR A 73 -8.72 -0.97 5.52
C THR A 73 -9.34 -0.80 4.15
N GLY A 74 -8.54 -0.60 3.10
CA GLY A 74 -9.03 -0.24 1.76
C GLY A 74 -9.82 1.07 1.75
N ARG A 75 -9.51 2.01 2.66
CA ARG A 75 -10.29 3.25 2.77
C ARG A 75 -10.16 4.05 1.48
N GLY A 76 -11.27 4.53 0.94
CA GLY A 76 -11.29 5.32 -0.30
C GLY A 76 -11.24 4.49 -1.59
N LEU A 77 -11.20 3.16 -1.50
CA LEU A 77 -11.45 2.30 -2.67
C LEU A 77 -12.95 2.31 -3.02
N PRO A 78 -13.31 2.14 -4.31
CA PRO A 78 -14.69 1.96 -4.73
C PRO A 78 -15.33 0.82 -3.92
N LEU A 79 -16.56 1.04 -3.43
CA LEU A 79 -17.32 -0.04 -2.81
C LEU A 79 -17.43 -1.17 -3.85
N LEU A 80 -16.94 -2.36 -3.51
CA LEU A 80 -17.29 -3.56 -4.24
C LEU A 80 -18.80 -3.74 -4.08
N MET A 81 -19.57 -3.21 -5.02
CA MET A 81 -20.93 -3.70 -5.26
C MET A 81 -20.77 -5.15 -5.68
N GLN A 82 -20.84 -6.04 -4.70
CA GLN A 82 -21.06 -7.46 -4.91
C GLN A 82 -22.49 -7.58 -5.43
N GLU A 83 -22.61 -7.82 -6.73
CA GLU A 83 -23.77 -8.50 -7.29
C GLU A 83 -23.57 -10.01 -7.15
#